data_AF-A0A4Q3DEI9-F1
#
_entry.id   AF-A0A4Q3DEI9-F1
#
_cell.length_a   1.000
_cell.length_b   1.000
_cell.length_c   1.000
_cell.angle_alpha   90.00
_cell.angle_beta   90.00
_cell.angle_gamma   90.00
#
_symmetry.space_group_name_H-M   'P 1'
#
loop_
_entity.id
_entity.type
_entity.pdbx_description
1 polymer ?
#
loop_
_entity_poly.entity_id
_entity_poly.type
_entity_poly.pdbx_seq_one_letter_code
_entity_poly.pdbx_strand_id
1 'polypeptide(L)' 'MDDAQFSNIDRKLFDRLHRGSLDPIAFHLADGRTLRGQVIEIRRFGAAGNVVGALAGEIRLAGDSGEISVSYAQIDHLE' A
#
# COMPACT_ATOMS: atom_id res chain seq x y z
N MET A 1 3.77 3.10 11.79
CA MET A 1 4.01 1.85 11.05
C MET A 1 5.39 1.36 11.39
N ASP A 2 5.52 0.07 11.73
CA ASP A 2 6.81 -0.59 11.91
C ASP A 2 7.22 -1.39 10.66
N ASP A 3 8.45 -1.89 10.65
CA ASP A 3 9.03 -2.61 9.51
C ASP A 3 8.30 -3.92 9.18
N ALA A 4 7.75 -4.59 10.21
CA ALA A 4 7.01 -5.84 10.04
C ALA A 4 5.66 -5.59 9.36
N GLN A 5 4.95 -4.54 9.80
CA GLN A 5 3.71 -4.09 9.20
C GLN A 5 3.93 -3.63 7.75
N PHE A 6 4.96 -2.83 7.50
CA PHE A 6 5.33 -2.42 6.14
C PHE A 6 5.59 -3.64 5.25
N SER A 7 6.46 -4.55 5.69
CA SER A 7 6.83 -5.76 4.93
C SER A 7 5.62 -6.66 4.65
N ASN A 8 4.68 -6.74 5.58
CA ASN A 8 3.46 -7.54 5.39
C ASN A 8 2.53 -6.93 4.34
N ILE A 9 2.26 -5.63 4.43
CA ILE A 9 1.46 -4.88 3.44
C ILE A 9 2.12 -4.98 2.07
N ASP A 10 3.43 -4.76 2.02
CA ASP A 10 4.20 -4.77 0.78
C ASP A 10 4.20 -6.13 0.08
N ARG A 11 4.37 -7.22 0.85
CA ARG A 11 4.26 -8.58 0.34
C ARG A 11 2.87 -8.88 -0.20
N LYS A 12 1.81 -8.51 0.53
CA LYS A 12 0.42 -8.71 0.06
C LYS A 12 0.18 -8.01 -1.27
N LEU A 13 0.64 -6.76 -1.40
CA LEU A 13 0.50 -5.99 -2.64
C LEU A 13 1.33 -6.57 -3.78
N PHE A 14 2.56 -6.99 -3.50
CA PHE A 14 3.43 -7.64 -4.48
C PHE A 14 2.79 -8.94 -5.00
N ASP A 15 2.34 -9.81 -4.10
CA ASP A 15 1.66 -11.06 -4.44
C ASP A 15 0.39 -10.78 -5.25
N ARG A 16 -0.37 -9.75 -4.88
CA ARG A 16 -1.57 -9.33 -5.62
C ARG A 16 -1.24 -8.91 -7.06
N LEU A 17 -0.28 -8.01 -7.24
CA LEU A 17 0.08 -7.47 -8.56
C LEU A 17 0.73 -8.52 -9.48
N HIS A 18 1.44 -9.50 -8.93
CA HIS A 18 2.18 -10.48 -9.74
C HIS A 18 1.46 -11.82 -9.88
N ARG A 19 0.59 -12.18 -8.94
CA ARG A 19 0.00 -13.53 -8.83
C ARG A 19 -1.48 -13.54 -8.46
N GLY A 20 -2.06 -12.42 -8.03
CA GLY A 20 -3.46 -12.31 -7.63
C GLY A 20 -4.36 -11.77 -8.75
N SER A 21 -5.66 -11.69 -8.49
CA SER A 21 -6.57 -10.96 -9.38
C SER A 21 -6.34 -9.45 -9.31
N LEU A 22 -6.90 -8.72 -10.27
CA LEU A 22 -6.85 -7.25 -10.31
C LEU A 22 -8.13 -6.62 -9.72
N ASP A 23 -8.96 -7.41 -9.02
CA ASP A 23 -10.17 -6.91 -8.39
C ASP A 23 -9.84 -5.86 -7.31
N PRO A 24 -10.75 -4.91 -7.03
CA PRO A 24 -10.54 -3.89 -6.02
C PRO A 24 -10.25 -4.47 -4.64
N ILE A 25 -9.13 -4.05 -4.04
CA ILE A 25 -8.69 -4.42 -2.69
C ILE A 25 -9.15 -3.35 -1.70
N ALA A 26 -9.45 -3.75 -0.46
CA ALA A 26 -9.81 -2.83 0.62
C ALA A 26 -8.57 -2.45 1.44
N PHE A 27 -8.35 -1.14 1.56
CA PHE A 27 -7.36 -0.53 2.42
C PHE A 27 -8.05 0.01 3.67
N HIS A 28 -7.76 -0.61 4.81
CA HIS A 28 -8.21 -0.09 6.09
C HIS A 28 -7.16 0.88 6.63
N LEU A 29 -7.57 2.13 6.82
CA LEU A 29 -6.68 3.18 7.27
C LEU A 29 -6.67 3.28 8.79
N ALA A 30 -5.57 3.79 9.34
CA ALA A 30 -5.41 4.00 10.78
C ALA A 30 -6.41 5.02 11.36
N ASP A 31 -7.03 5.84 10.51
CA ASP A 31 -8.10 6.78 10.90
C ASP A 31 -9.51 6.15 10.88
N GLY A 32 -9.62 4.85 10.62
CA GLY A 32 -10.87 4.10 10.60
C GLY A 32 -11.63 4.14 9.27
N ARG A 33 -11.13 4.84 8.25
CA ARG A 33 -11.73 4.81 6.90
C ARG A 33 -11.32 3.54 6.15
N THR A 34 -12.18 3.10 5.24
CA THR A 34 -11.86 2.06 4.25
C THR A 34 -11.85 2.68 2.86
N LEU A 35 -10.74 2.53 2.14
CA LEU A 35 -10.64 2.87 0.72
C LEU A 35 -10.69 1.59 -0.09
N ARG A 36 -11.40 1.59 -1.21
CA ARG A 36 -11.45 0.43 -2.11
C ARG A 36 -11.07 0.86 -3.52
N GLY A 37 -10.18 0.11 -4.14
CA GLY A 37 -9.74 0.39 -5.50
C GLY A 37 -8.78 -0.64 -6.05
N GLN A 38 -8.60 -0.61 -7.37
CA GLN A 38 -7.61 -1.45 -8.05
C GLN A 38 -6.24 -0.80 -7.90
N VAL A 39 -5.24 -1.57 -7.49
CA VAL A 39 -3.86 -1.07 -7.36
C VAL A 39 -3.28 -0.88 -8.76
N ILE A 40 -2.91 0.36 -9.09
CA ILE A 40 -2.32 0.69 -10.41
C ILE A 40 -0.84 1.04 -10.31
N GLU A 41 -0.37 1.52 -9.16
CA GLU A 41 1.03 1.87 -8.97
C GLU A 41 1.43 1.77 -7.49
N ILE A 42 2.66 1.33 -7.24
CA ILE A 42 3.29 1.34 -5.92
C ILE A 42 4.62 2.05 -6.04
N ARG A 43 4.78 3.14 -5.28
CA ARG A 43 6.04 3.88 -5.16
C ARG A 43 6.60 3.64 -3.78
N ARG A 44 7.77 3.02 -3.71
CA ARG A 44 8.49 2.80 -2.45
C ARG A 44 9.57 3.85 -2.30
N PHE A 45 9.59 4.52 -1.16
CA PHE A 45 10.66 5.40 -0.74
C PHE A 45 11.47 4.65 0.32
N GLY A 46 12.63 4.16 -0.09
CA GLY A 46 13.60 3.54 0.79
C GLY A 46 14.91 4.31 0.74
N ALA A 47 15.69 4.22 1.80
CA ALA A 47 17.06 4.68 1.74
C ALA A 47 17.84 3.77 0.77
N ALA A 48 18.41 4.34 -0.28
CA ALA A 48 19.34 3.61 -1.13
C ALA A 48 20.64 3.37 -0.34
N GLY A 49 20.95 2.11 -0.01
CA GLY A 49 22.15 1.72 0.74
C GLY A 49 21.93 1.58 2.25
N ASN A 50 23.03 1.37 2.99
CA ASN A 50 23.11 1.08 4.45
C ASN A 50 22.59 2.20 5.39
N VAL A 51 21.63 3.01 4.95
CA VAL A 51 21.06 4.09 5.72
C VAL A 51 19.77 3.59 6.36
N VAL A 52 19.71 3.69 7.68
CA VAL A 52 18.50 3.42 8.48
C VAL A 52 17.50 4.55 8.23
N GLY A 53 16.81 4.51 7.10
CA GLY A 53 15.69 5.38 6.78
C GLY A 53 14.38 4.62 7.00
N ALA A 54 13.38 5.30 7.56
CA ALA A 54 12.05 4.73 7.73
C ALA A 54 11.48 4.34 6.35
N LEU A 55 11.06 3.09 6.19
CA LEU A 55 10.43 2.60 4.97
C LEU A 55 9.13 3.38 4.75
N ALA A 56 9.04 4.05 3.62
CA ALA A 56 7.89 4.86 3.24
C ALA A 56 7.45 4.51 1.82
N GLY A 57 6.27 4.98 1.44
CA GLY A 57 5.75 4.73 0.11
C GLY A 57 4.35 5.28 -0.07
N GLU A 58 3.93 5.28 -1.33
CA GLU A 58 2.59 5.61 -1.77
C GLU A 58 2.05 4.53 -2.70
N ILE A 59 0.75 4.31 -2.61
CA ILE A 59 0.01 3.39 -3.46
C ILE A 59 -1.05 4.22 -4.17
N ARG A 60 -1.11 4.07 -5.49
CA ARG A 60 -2.13 4.71 -6.31
C ARG A 60 -3.18 3.68 -6.68
N LEU A 61 -4.43 4.05 -6.44
CA LEU A 61 -5.62 3.22 -6.63
C LEU A 61 -6.51 3.84 -7.70
N ALA A 62 -7.07 3.02 -8.59
CA ALA A 62 -8.21 3.39 -9.39
C ALA A 62 -9.49 2.98 -8.65
N GLY A 63 -10.28 3.97 -8.22
CA GLY A 63 -11.60 3.78 -7.62
C GLY A 63 -12.72 4.32 -8.51
N ASP A 64 -13.96 4.11 -8.10
CA ASP A 64 -15.15 4.51 -8.88
C ASP A 64 -15.25 6.03 -9.13
N SER A 65 -14.64 6.83 -8.24
CA SER A 65 -14.63 8.30 -8.31
C SER A 65 -13.34 8.89 -8.87
N GLY A 66 -12.39 8.06 -9.32
CA GLY A 66 -11.11 8.48 -9.88
C GLY A 66 -9.90 7.85 -9.18
N GLU A 67 -8.74 8.47 -9.37
CA GLU A 67 -7.49 8.00 -8.75
C GLU A 67 -7.36 8.49 -7.30
N ILE A 68 -6.94 7.60 -6.41
CA ILE A 68 -6.71 7.89 -4.99
C ILE A 68 -5.29 7.47 -4.63
N SER A 69 -4.53 8.36 -4.00
CA SER A 69 -3.22 8.04 -3.44
C SER A 69 -3.33 7.79 -1.93
N VAL A 70 -2.75 6.70 -1.46
CA VAL A 70 -2.66 6.36 -0.03
C VAL A 70 -1.20 6.12 0.35
N SER A 71 -0.76 6.74 1.45
CA SER A 71 0.58 6.47 1.98
C SER A 71 0.58 5.17 2.78
N TYR A 72 1.67 4.40 2.69
CA TYR A 72 1.88 3.24 3.56
C TYR A 72 1.67 3.60 5.04
N ALA A 73 2.14 4.77 5.48
CA ALA A 73 2.03 5.19 6.87
C ALA A 73 0.57 5.37 7.36
N GLN A 74 -0.39 5.49 6.45
CA GLN A 74 -1.81 5.63 6.75
C GLN A 74 -2.54 4.28 6.81
N ILE A 75 -1.93 3.19 6.33
CA ILE A 75 -2.57 1.88 6.20
C ILE A 75 -2.38 1.12 7.51
N ASP A 76 -3.48 0.60 8.05
CA ASP A 76 -3.45 -0.36 9.14
C ASP A 76 -3.28 -1.78 8.58
N HIS A 77 -4.18 -2.20 7.69
CA HIS A 77 -4.12 -3.51 7.02
C HIS A 77 -4.88 -3.54 5.68
N LEU A 78 -4.72 -4.65 4.94
CA LEU A 78 -5.34 -4.91 3.63
C LEU A 78 -6.21 -6.17 3.67
N GLU A 79 -7.33 -6.12 2.95
CA GLU A 79 -8.29 -7.22 2.72
C GLU A 79 -8.62 -7.42 1.24
#